data_AF-A0AAW2Y4X5-F1
#
_entry.id   AF-A0AAW2Y4X5-F1
#
_cell.length_a   1.000
_cell.length_b   1.000
_cell.length_c   1.000
_cell.angle_alpha   90.00
_cell.angle_beta   90.00
_cell.angle_gamma   90.00
#
_symmetry.space_group_name_H-M   'P 1'
#
loop_
_entity.id
_entity.type
_entity.pdbx_description
1 polymer ?
#
loop_
_entity_poly.entity_id
_entity_poly.type
_entity_poly.pdbx_seq_one_letter_code
_entity_poly.pdbx_strand_id
1 'polypeptide(L)'
;MAAGAVRPLTFEEAWPFLQEEAINRIIDGLDGVEKRQFTSEEYMRIYTTVYNVCQPNPFGPEVQKLYDQYKKTFEDYISSKVLPALRGKQNEQLLQELLRRWKNHKTMTYWMSRFFHYLDRYYTVRRNLPSVVETANLAFYHLVYGEMNDQVRDAVLSLINREREGEEIDKGIVREAINIYVGIGEGSRKYYVDFEEAMMKATTAFYSRKALDWITNHTYQDYMLKVEECLNQEKGRVSDYLKFRSKYNVVEIVQHELLVVHVSKLEEKKRAQEAAA
;
A
#
# COMPACT_ATOMS: atom_id res chain seq x y z
N MET A 1 -7.30 47.32 -21.99
CA MET A 1 -8.07 46.33 -22.78
C MET A 1 -8.81 45.45 -21.80
N ALA A 2 -10.14 45.52 -21.80
CA ALA A 2 -10.98 44.72 -20.92
C ALA A 2 -10.82 43.24 -21.29
N ALA A 3 -10.39 42.41 -20.34
CA ALA A 3 -10.46 40.97 -20.49
C ALA A 3 -11.94 40.61 -20.68
N GLY A 4 -12.30 40.16 -21.88
CA GLY A 4 -13.66 39.74 -22.19
C GLY A 4 -14.10 38.71 -21.16
N ALA A 5 -15.24 38.95 -20.52
CA ALA A 5 -15.82 38.01 -19.57
C ALA A 5 -16.11 36.70 -20.31
N VAL A 6 -15.21 35.73 -20.18
CA VAL A 6 -15.43 34.36 -20.64
C VAL A 6 -16.63 33.85 -19.85
N ARG A 7 -17.69 33.45 -20.56
CA ARG A 7 -18.90 32.87 -19.95
C ARG A 7 -18.49 31.75 -18.98
N PRO A 8 -19.04 31.71 -17.75
CA PRO A 8 -18.87 30.59 -16.83
C PRO A 8 -19.17 29.25 -17.53
N LEU A 9 -18.22 28.33 -17.50
CA LEU A 9 -18.39 27.00 -18.08
C LEU A 9 -19.12 26.11 -17.09
N THR A 10 -20.19 25.45 -17.52
CA THR A 10 -20.91 24.48 -16.67
C THR A 10 -20.15 23.15 -16.59
N PHE A 11 -20.41 22.35 -15.56
CA PHE A 11 -19.89 21.00 -15.44
C PHE A 11 -20.25 20.15 -16.66
N GLU A 12 -21.50 20.24 -17.12
CA GLU A 12 -22.02 19.46 -18.25
C GLU A 12 -21.33 19.81 -19.58
N GLU A 13 -20.88 21.06 -19.75
CA GLU A 13 -20.10 21.50 -20.92
C GLU A 13 -18.62 21.08 -20.80
N ALA A 14 -18.05 21.13 -19.59
CA ALA A 14 -16.63 20.88 -19.36
C ALA A 14 -16.27 19.40 -19.28
N TRP A 15 -17.10 18.59 -18.63
CA TRP A 15 -16.75 17.21 -18.27
C TRP A 15 -16.49 16.30 -19.47
N PRO A 16 -17.29 16.32 -20.55
CA PRO A 16 -17.01 15.48 -21.73
C PRO A 16 -15.63 15.76 -22.32
N PHE A 17 -15.21 17.03 -22.37
CA PHE A 17 -13.87 17.41 -22.81
C PHE A 17 -12.80 16.88 -21.86
N LEU A 18 -12.95 17.07 -20.55
CA LEU A 18 -11.99 16.58 -19.56
C LEU A 18 -11.88 15.04 -19.57
N GLN A 19 -13.01 14.36 -19.80
CA GLN A 19 -13.07 12.91 -19.87
C GLN A 19 -12.30 12.38 -21.08
N GLU A 20 -12.57 12.90 -22.28
CA GLU A 20 -11.91 12.43 -23.50
C GLU A 20 -10.44 12.88 -23.59
N GLU A 21 -10.17 14.17 -23.39
CA GLU A 21 -8.86 14.76 -23.65
C GLU A 21 -7.86 14.58 -22.51
N ALA A 22 -8.31 14.20 -21.31
CA ALA A 22 -7.43 13.96 -20.17
C ALA A 22 -7.59 12.55 -19.58
N ILE A 23 -8.78 12.20 -19.10
CA ILE A 23 -8.97 11.00 -18.27
C ILE A 23 -8.79 9.72 -19.09
N ASN A 24 -9.47 9.59 -20.23
CA ASN A 24 -9.38 8.43 -21.11
C ASN A 24 -7.94 8.25 -21.61
N ARG A 25 -7.31 9.35 -22.06
CA ARG A 25 -5.89 9.34 -22.47
C ARG A 25 -4.94 8.87 -21.38
N ILE A 26 -5.15 9.29 -20.12
CA ILE A 26 -4.36 8.76 -19.00
C ILE A 26 -4.59 7.25 -18.89
N ILE A 27 -5.86 6.82 -18.78
CA ILE A 27 -6.23 5.42 -18.54
C ILE A 27 -5.67 4.50 -19.63
N ASP A 28 -5.79 4.88 -20.89
CA ASP A 28 -5.25 4.12 -22.03
C ASP A 28 -3.72 4.04 -21.97
N GLY A 29 -3.06 5.12 -21.55
CA GLY A 29 -1.62 5.15 -21.34
C GLY A 29 -1.10 4.26 -20.20
N LEU A 30 -1.92 3.98 -19.17
CA LEU A 30 -1.50 3.22 -17.98
C LEU A 30 -1.17 1.75 -18.28
N ASP A 31 -1.88 1.12 -19.21
CA ASP A 31 -1.63 -0.27 -19.62
C ASP A 31 -0.67 -0.35 -20.83
N GLY A 32 -0.01 0.77 -21.17
CA GLY A 32 1.05 0.82 -22.18
C GLY A 32 0.57 0.99 -23.61
N VAL A 33 -0.70 1.36 -23.82
CA VAL A 33 -1.29 1.58 -25.15
C VAL A 33 -0.74 2.88 -25.78
N GLU A 34 -0.48 3.92 -24.97
CA GLU A 34 0.10 5.18 -25.44
C GLU A 34 1.00 5.86 -24.38
N LYS A 35 2.30 5.98 -24.65
CA LYS A 35 3.28 6.58 -23.71
C LYS A 35 3.47 8.10 -23.88
N ARG A 36 2.63 8.75 -24.70
CA ARG A 36 2.79 10.17 -25.01
C ARG A 36 2.44 11.02 -23.80
N GLN A 37 3.40 11.81 -23.32
CA GLN A 37 3.14 12.79 -22.27
C GLN A 37 2.34 13.97 -22.81
N PHE A 38 1.55 14.60 -21.94
CA PHE A 38 0.84 15.83 -22.25
C PHE A 38 1.84 16.95 -22.58
N THR A 39 1.62 17.65 -23.69
CA THR A 39 2.36 18.88 -23.99
C THR A 39 1.95 20.00 -23.04
N SER A 40 2.76 21.06 -22.94
CA SER A 40 2.41 22.24 -22.15
C SER A 40 1.09 22.87 -22.62
N GLU A 41 0.81 22.84 -23.93
CA GLU A 41 -0.43 23.37 -24.49
C GLU A 41 -1.64 22.52 -24.07
N GLU A 42 -1.55 21.19 -24.20
CA GLU A 42 -2.60 20.27 -23.77
C GLU A 42 -2.88 20.43 -22.27
N TYR A 43 -1.80 20.48 -21.47
CA TYR A 43 -1.89 20.72 -20.03
C TYR A 43 -2.62 22.03 -19.71
N MET A 44 -2.24 23.13 -20.37
CA MET A 44 -2.86 24.43 -20.13
C MET A 44 -4.33 24.44 -20.54
N ARG A 45 -4.72 23.76 -21.63
CA ARG A 45 -6.13 23.67 -22.04
C ARG A 45 -6.98 22.91 -21.01
N ILE A 46 -6.49 21.77 -20.52
CA ILE A 46 -7.18 20.96 -19.51
C ILE A 46 -7.30 21.74 -18.19
N TYR A 47 -6.20 22.29 -17.70
CA TYR A 47 -6.18 23.06 -16.45
C TYR A 47 -7.07 24.31 -16.54
N THR A 48 -7.04 25.03 -17.66
CA THR A 48 -7.88 26.22 -17.89
C THR A 48 -9.36 25.85 -17.90
N THR A 49 -9.71 24.68 -18.44
CA THR A 49 -11.10 24.18 -18.42
C THR A 49 -11.58 23.94 -16.99
N VAL A 50 -10.78 23.26 -16.16
CA VAL A 50 -11.09 23.09 -14.72
C VAL A 50 -11.19 24.44 -14.01
N TYR A 51 -10.28 25.37 -14.30
CA TYR A 51 -10.32 26.72 -13.74
C TYR A 51 -11.61 27.47 -14.11
N ASN A 52 -12.06 27.39 -15.37
CA ASN A 52 -13.26 28.08 -15.85
C ASN A 52 -14.56 27.54 -15.25
N VAL A 53 -14.59 26.26 -14.84
CA VAL A 53 -15.70 25.69 -14.06
C VAL A 53 -15.64 26.20 -12.62
N CYS A 54 -14.45 26.27 -12.02
CA CYS A 54 -14.29 26.59 -10.60
C CYS A 54 -14.35 28.08 -10.27
N GLN A 55 -13.71 28.94 -11.06
CA GLN A 55 -13.50 30.35 -10.73
C GLN A 55 -14.79 31.18 -10.55
N PRO A 56 -15.85 31.00 -11.36
CA PRO A 56 -17.06 31.80 -11.24
C PRO A 56 -17.75 31.68 -9.88
N ASN A 57 -17.75 30.47 -9.31
CA ASN A 57 -18.23 30.21 -7.96
C ASN A 57 -17.49 29.00 -7.36
N PRO A 58 -16.35 29.21 -6.67
CA PRO A 58 -15.49 28.14 -6.17
C PRO A 58 -16.15 27.21 -5.14
N PHE A 59 -17.36 27.53 -4.68
CA PHE A 59 -18.13 26.75 -3.71
C PHE A 59 -19.50 26.32 -4.25
N GLY A 60 -19.76 26.63 -5.51
CA GLY A 60 -21.02 26.41 -6.18
C GLY A 60 -21.27 24.94 -6.54
N PRO A 61 -22.48 24.63 -7.01
CA PRO A 61 -22.87 23.27 -7.37
C PRO A 61 -22.00 22.67 -8.48
N GLU A 62 -21.50 23.48 -9.41
CA GLU A 62 -20.65 23.02 -10.52
C GLU A 62 -19.31 22.45 -10.03
N VAL A 63 -18.70 23.09 -9.02
CA VAL A 63 -17.44 22.63 -8.41
C VAL A 63 -17.65 21.37 -7.58
N GLN A 64 -18.81 21.29 -6.91
CA GLN A 64 -19.20 20.08 -6.19
C GLN A 64 -19.37 18.90 -7.14
N LYS A 65 -20.13 19.07 -8.23
CA LYS A 65 -20.25 18.04 -9.28
C LYS A 65 -18.88 17.61 -9.82
N LEU A 66 -17.99 18.57 -10.05
CA LEU A 66 -16.63 18.30 -10.54
C LEU A 66 -15.81 17.45 -9.55
N TYR A 67 -15.85 17.77 -8.26
CA TYR A 67 -15.17 17.01 -7.22
C TYR A 67 -15.78 15.61 -7.03
N ASP A 68 -17.11 15.51 -7.01
CA ASP A 68 -17.81 14.23 -6.87
C ASP A 68 -17.51 13.31 -8.06
N GLN A 69 -17.50 13.87 -9.27
CA GLN A 69 -17.17 13.14 -10.48
C GLN A 69 -15.67 12.79 -10.55
N TYR A 70 -14.77 13.65 -10.07
CA TYR A 70 -13.34 13.33 -9.92
C TYR A 70 -13.16 12.08 -9.04
N LYS A 71 -13.83 12.04 -7.88
CA LYS A 71 -13.80 10.89 -6.99
C LYS A 71 -14.34 9.64 -7.69
N LYS A 72 -15.50 9.75 -8.33
CA LYS A 72 -16.13 8.66 -9.07
C LYS A 72 -15.24 8.09 -10.17
N THR A 73 -14.49 8.93 -10.88
CA THR A 73 -13.53 8.47 -11.92
C THR A 73 -12.49 7.49 -11.36
N PHE A 74 -11.96 7.74 -10.16
CA PHE A 74 -11.05 6.79 -9.52
C PHE A 74 -11.76 5.51 -9.11
N GLU A 75 -12.95 5.62 -8.51
CA GLU A 75 -13.76 4.46 -8.11
C GLU A 75 -14.08 3.57 -9.32
N ASP A 76 -14.57 4.15 -10.42
CA ASP A 76 -14.88 3.46 -11.67
C ASP A 76 -13.63 2.80 -12.28
N TYR A 77 -12.48 3.49 -12.31
CA TYR A 77 -11.22 2.91 -12.77
C TYR A 77 -10.78 1.71 -11.93
N ILE A 78 -10.84 1.84 -10.60
CA ILE A 78 -10.44 0.78 -9.68
C ILE A 78 -11.36 -0.44 -9.84
N SER A 79 -12.67 -0.21 -9.87
CA SER A 79 -13.67 -1.28 -9.99
C SER A 79 -13.65 -1.98 -11.35
N SER A 80 -13.37 -1.27 -12.44
CA SER A 80 -13.41 -1.83 -13.80
C SER A 80 -12.07 -2.37 -14.31
N LYS A 81 -10.93 -1.87 -13.81
CA LYS A 81 -9.60 -2.25 -14.31
C LYS A 81 -8.69 -2.86 -13.25
N VAL A 82 -8.67 -2.31 -12.03
CA VAL A 82 -7.74 -2.75 -10.99
C VAL A 82 -8.22 -4.04 -10.33
N LEU A 83 -9.42 -4.03 -9.73
CA LEU A 83 -9.97 -5.18 -9.02
C LEU A 83 -10.07 -6.43 -9.91
N PRO A 84 -10.60 -6.38 -11.15
CA PRO A 84 -10.65 -7.54 -12.02
C PRO A 84 -9.28 -8.13 -12.35
N ALA A 85 -8.23 -7.30 -12.40
CA ALA A 85 -6.89 -7.77 -12.68
C ALA A 85 -6.23 -8.48 -11.48
N LEU A 86 -6.59 -8.06 -10.26
CA LEU A 86 -6.13 -8.66 -9.01
C LEU A 86 -6.88 -9.96 -8.68
N ARG A 87 -8.20 -10.00 -8.95
CA ARG A 87 -9.05 -11.16 -8.72
C ARG A 87 -8.47 -12.39 -9.44
N GLY A 88 -8.46 -13.53 -8.74
CA GLY A 88 -7.95 -14.80 -9.24
C GLY A 88 -6.43 -14.97 -9.19
N LYS A 89 -5.65 -13.94 -8.84
CA LYS A 89 -4.21 -14.08 -8.55
C LYS A 89 -4.00 -14.43 -7.09
N GLN A 90 -2.92 -15.16 -6.82
CA GLN A 90 -2.55 -15.60 -5.48
C GLN A 90 -1.05 -15.38 -5.23
N ASN A 91 -0.65 -15.33 -3.96
CA ASN A 91 0.75 -15.28 -3.52
C ASN A 91 1.55 -14.18 -4.23
N GLU A 92 2.75 -14.51 -4.72
CA GLU A 92 3.65 -13.56 -5.36
C GLU A 92 3.07 -12.91 -6.61
N GLN A 93 2.30 -13.65 -7.42
CA GLN A 93 1.65 -13.10 -8.62
C GLN A 93 0.62 -12.01 -8.27
N LEU A 94 -0.10 -12.19 -7.15
CA LEU A 94 -1.02 -11.17 -6.64
C LEU A 94 -0.25 -9.90 -6.26
N LEU A 95 0.88 -10.05 -5.56
CA LEU A 95 1.69 -8.90 -5.14
C LEU A 95 2.30 -8.18 -6.35
N GLN A 96 2.86 -8.90 -7.33
CA GLN A 96 3.40 -8.29 -8.55
C GLN A 96 2.34 -7.47 -9.30
N GLU A 97 1.13 -8.01 -9.46
CA GLU A 97 0.04 -7.28 -10.11
C GLU A 97 -0.44 -6.10 -9.25
N LEU A 98 -0.51 -6.24 -7.93
CA LEU A 98 -0.83 -5.14 -7.01
C LEU A 98 0.18 -3.99 -7.16
N LEU A 99 1.48 -4.29 -7.17
CA LEU A 99 2.54 -3.29 -7.34
C LEU A 99 2.43 -2.58 -8.68
N ARG A 100 2.14 -3.33 -9.75
CA ARG A 100 1.92 -2.76 -11.08
C ARG A 100 0.71 -1.83 -11.09
N ARG A 101 -0.43 -2.27 -10.55
CA ARG A 101 -1.65 -1.46 -10.46
C ARG A 101 -1.48 -0.24 -9.56
N TRP A 102 -0.72 -0.36 -8.47
CA TRP A 102 -0.35 0.77 -7.61
C TRP A 102 0.52 1.79 -8.34
N LYS A 103 1.51 1.35 -9.13
CA LYS A 103 2.31 2.26 -9.97
C LYS A 103 1.46 3.01 -10.99
N ASN A 104 0.50 2.34 -11.61
CA ASN A 104 -0.45 2.95 -12.54
C ASN A 104 -1.34 3.96 -11.81
N HIS A 105 -1.87 3.60 -10.65
CA HIS A 105 -2.64 4.50 -9.81
C HIS A 105 -1.84 5.76 -9.42
N LYS A 106 -0.59 5.63 -8.98
CA LYS A 106 0.28 6.80 -8.69
C LYS A 106 0.46 7.71 -9.91
N THR A 107 0.59 7.13 -11.10
CA THR A 107 0.72 7.90 -12.35
C THR A 107 -0.55 8.67 -12.67
N MET A 108 -1.71 8.01 -12.51
CA MET A 108 -3.02 8.63 -12.69
C MET A 108 -3.22 9.77 -11.68
N THR A 109 -2.97 9.52 -10.39
CA THR A 109 -3.06 10.51 -9.31
C THR A 109 -2.14 11.71 -9.57
N TYR A 110 -0.93 11.48 -10.08
CA TYR A 110 -0.01 12.55 -10.44
C TYR A 110 -0.59 13.49 -11.51
N TRP A 111 -1.08 12.97 -12.64
CA TRP A 111 -1.64 13.83 -13.69
C TRP A 111 -2.96 14.48 -13.27
N MET A 112 -3.86 13.68 -12.69
CA MET A 112 -5.16 14.14 -12.22
C MET A 112 -5.02 15.25 -11.16
N SER A 113 -4.09 15.12 -10.21
CA SER A 113 -3.88 16.18 -9.20
C SER A 113 -3.41 17.50 -9.79
N ARG A 114 -2.63 17.48 -10.88
CA ARG A 114 -2.18 18.70 -11.54
C ARG A 114 -3.31 19.37 -12.33
N PHE A 115 -4.10 18.59 -13.06
CA PHE A 115 -5.25 19.13 -13.80
C PHE A 115 -6.32 19.69 -12.86
N PHE A 116 -6.56 19.01 -11.74
CA PHE A 116 -7.61 19.37 -10.79
C PHE A 116 -7.10 20.17 -9.58
N HIS A 117 -5.87 20.68 -9.61
CA HIS A 117 -5.22 21.36 -8.48
C HIS A 117 -6.04 22.56 -7.95
N TYR A 118 -6.86 23.20 -8.79
CA TYR A 118 -7.70 24.30 -8.35
C TYR A 118 -8.72 23.89 -7.27
N LEU A 119 -9.20 22.63 -7.28
CA LEU A 119 -10.09 22.10 -6.25
C LEU A 119 -9.43 22.16 -4.86
N ASP A 120 -8.14 21.82 -4.78
CA ASP A 120 -7.39 21.86 -3.52
C ASP A 120 -7.17 23.27 -2.99
N ARG A 121 -7.05 24.25 -3.87
CA ARG A 121 -6.73 25.62 -3.48
C ARG A 121 -7.90 26.31 -2.78
N TYR A 122 -9.14 25.94 -3.11
CA TYR A 122 -10.33 26.64 -2.64
C TYR A 122 -11.41 25.71 -2.09
N TYR A 123 -11.82 24.70 -2.86
CA TYR A 123 -13.01 23.89 -2.56
C TYR A 123 -12.79 22.94 -1.37
N THR A 124 -11.73 22.14 -1.38
CA THR A 124 -11.50 21.09 -0.36
C THR A 124 -11.20 21.68 1.01
N VAL A 125 -10.30 22.67 1.07
CA VAL A 125 -9.89 23.34 2.33
C VAL A 125 -11.07 23.99 3.03
N ARG A 126 -11.94 24.72 2.31
CA ARG A 126 -13.08 25.40 2.94
C ARG A 126 -14.17 24.44 3.40
N ARG A 127 -14.34 23.29 2.74
CA ARG A 127 -15.35 22.28 3.10
C ARG A 127 -14.79 21.19 4.02
N ASN A 128 -13.52 21.28 4.42
CA ASN A 128 -12.83 20.26 5.21
C ASN A 128 -12.93 18.86 4.55
N LEU A 129 -12.81 18.82 3.22
CA LEU A 129 -12.80 17.60 2.42
C LEU A 129 -11.36 17.14 2.18
N PRO A 130 -11.13 15.84 1.94
CA PRO A 130 -9.82 15.35 1.51
C PRO A 130 -9.36 16.06 0.24
N SER A 131 -8.06 16.34 0.15
CA SER A 131 -7.43 16.86 -1.07
C SER A 131 -7.64 15.91 -2.24
N VAL A 132 -7.41 16.37 -3.47
CA VAL A 132 -7.56 15.51 -4.66
C VAL A 132 -6.64 14.28 -4.59
N VAL A 133 -5.41 14.45 -4.10
CA VAL A 133 -4.45 13.35 -3.92
C VAL A 133 -4.92 12.39 -2.83
N GLU A 134 -5.38 12.90 -1.68
CA GLU A 134 -5.92 12.06 -0.61
C GLU A 134 -7.17 11.32 -1.07
N THR A 135 -8.05 11.96 -1.82
CA THR A 135 -9.27 11.37 -2.37
C THR A 135 -8.96 10.19 -3.29
N ALA A 136 -7.99 10.35 -4.19
CA ALA A 136 -7.54 9.26 -5.07
C ALA A 136 -6.97 8.07 -4.28
N ASN A 137 -6.10 8.35 -3.30
CA ASN A 137 -5.50 7.31 -2.48
C ASN A 137 -6.52 6.59 -1.59
N LEU A 138 -7.47 7.32 -0.99
CA LEU A 138 -8.57 6.76 -0.20
C LEU A 138 -9.45 5.85 -1.06
N ALA A 139 -9.76 6.22 -2.30
CA ALA A 139 -10.52 5.38 -3.22
C ALA A 139 -9.80 4.05 -3.49
N PHE A 140 -8.50 4.09 -3.79
CA PHE A 140 -7.70 2.87 -3.98
C PHE A 140 -7.76 1.98 -2.75
N TYR A 141 -7.62 2.57 -1.58
CA TYR A 141 -7.56 1.83 -0.34
C TYR A 141 -8.90 1.21 0.05
N HIS A 142 -9.96 1.99 0.08
CA HIS A 142 -11.29 1.51 0.46
C HIS A 142 -11.80 0.41 -0.47
N LEU A 143 -11.49 0.50 -1.77
CA LEU A 143 -11.92 -0.51 -2.73
C LEU A 143 -10.97 -1.70 -2.80
N VAL A 144 -9.66 -1.46 -3.01
CA VAL A 144 -8.68 -2.55 -3.18
C VAL A 144 -8.43 -3.27 -1.86
N TYR A 145 -8.10 -2.55 -0.78
CA TYR A 145 -7.87 -3.19 0.52
C TYR A 145 -9.19 -3.55 1.21
N GLY A 146 -10.31 -2.89 0.89
CA GLY A 146 -11.63 -3.38 1.33
C GLY A 146 -11.93 -4.80 0.87
N GLU A 147 -11.47 -5.19 -0.31
CA GLU A 147 -11.73 -6.52 -0.89
C GLU A 147 -10.54 -7.50 -0.77
N MET A 148 -9.32 -7.02 -0.99
CA MET A 148 -8.13 -7.85 -1.22
C MET A 148 -7.15 -7.86 -0.04
N ASN A 149 -7.42 -7.15 1.06
CA ASN A 149 -6.44 -6.97 2.14
C ASN A 149 -6.00 -8.29 2.76
N ASP A 150 -6.93 -9.22 3.02
CA ASP A 150 -6.58 -10.49 3.64
C ASP A 150 -5.65 -11.31 2.73
N GLN A 151 -5.95 -11.40 1.44
CA GLN A 151 -5.13 -12.12 0.46
C GLN A 151 -3.76 -11.46 0.28
N VAL A 152 -3.70 -10.12 0.25
CA VAL A 152 -2.43 -9.37 0.15
C VAL A 152 -1.59 -9.59 1.41
N ARG A 153 -2.20 -9.48 2.58
CA ARG A 153 -1.53 -9.72 3.87
C ARG A 153 -0.99 -11.15 3.93
N ASP A 154 -1.81 -12.14 3.63
CA ASP A 154 -1.43 -13.55 3.70
C ASP A 154 -0.32 -13.88 2.69
N ALA A 155 -0.36 -13.29 1.48
CA ALA A 155 0.70 -13.42 0.49
C ALA A 155 2.04 -12.82 0.97
N VAL A 156 2.02 -11.63 1.61
CA VAL A 156 3.22 -11.02 2.19
C VAL A 156 3.78 -11.88 3.32
N LEU A 157 2.94 -12.34 4.24
CA LEU A 157 3.34 -13.19 5.36
C LEU A 157 3.89 -14.55 4.88
N SER A 158 3.30 -15.11 3.82
CA SER A 158 3.79 -16.33 3.17
C SER A 158 5.20 -16.16 2.62
N LEU A 159 5.48 -15.08 1.88
CA LEU A 159 6.84 -14.78 1.39
C LEU A 159 7.85 -14.62 2.52
N ILE A 160 7.48 -13.91 3.59
CA ILE A 160 8.35 -13.75 4.76
C ILE A 160 8.66 -15.10 5.41
N ASN A 161 7.66 -16.00 5.54
CA ASN A 161 7.90 -17.32 6.09
C ASN A 161 8.77 -18.20 5.18
N ARG A 162 8.61 -18.12 3.85
CA ARG A 162 9.51 -18.79 2.89
C ARG A 162 10.95 -18.30 3.03
N GLU A 163 11.15 -16.98 3.18
CA GLU A 163 12.47 -16.41 3.47
C GLU A 163 13.04 -16.92 4.81
N ARG A 164 12.20 -17.11 5.84
CA ARG A 164 12.63 -17.71 7.12
C ARG A 164 13.02 -19.18 7.01
N GLU A 165 12.50 -19.88 6.02
CA GLU A 165 12.88 -21.27 5.73
C GLU A 165 14.12 -21.36 4.83
N GLY A 166 14.71 -20.22 4.46
CA GLY A 166 15.93 -20.15 3.65
C GLY A 166 15.68 -20.08 2.16
N GLU A 167 14.44 -19.91 1.71
CA GLU A 167 14.15 -19.68 0.30
C GLU A 167 14.60 -18.28 -0.13
N GLU A 168 15.22 -18.19 -1.30
CA GLU A 168 15.51 -16.90 -1.93
C GLU A 168 14.21 -16.31 -2.49
N ILE A 169 13.86 -15.11 -2.01
CA ILE A 169 12.66 -14.38 -2.44
C ILE A 169 13.04 -13.02 -3.00
N ASP A 170 12.17 -12.45 -3.85
CA ASP A 170 12.27 -11.04 -4.21
C ASP A 170 11.84 -10.15 -3.04
N LYS A 171 12.82 -9.74 -2.24
CA LYS A 171 12.66 -8.81 -1.11
C LYS A 171 12.08 -7.45 -1.53
N GLY A 172 12.26 -7.06 -2.79
CA GLY A 172 11.71 -5.83 -3.36
C GLY A 172 10.18 -5.86 -3.39
N ILE A 173 9.59 -7.00 -3.74
CA ILE A 173 8.13 -7.18 -3.75
C ILE A 173 7.55 -6.99 -2.35
N VAL A 174 8.15 -7.63 -1.34
CA VAL A 174 7.72 -7.52 0.06
C VAL A 174 7.82 -6.07 0.55
N ARG A 175 8.96 -5.42 0.31
CA ARG A 175 9.19 -4.03 0.73
C ARG A 175 8.18 -3.08 0.10
N GLU A 176 7.98 -3.18 -1.21
CA GLU A 176 7.04 -2.30 -1.92
C GLU A 176 5.59 -2.58 -1.50
N ALA A 177 5.20 -3.84 -1.26
CA ALA A 177 3.85 -4.17 -0.81
C ALA A 177 3.56 -3.58 0.58
N ILE A 178 4.53 -3.65 1.51
CA ILE A 178 4.42 -3.02 2.84
C ILE A 178 4.40 -1.49 2.72
N ASN A 179 5.19 -0.91 1.80
CA ASN A 179 5.20 0.53 1.54
C ASN A 179 3.84 1.07 1.07
N ILE A 180 3.00 0.26 0.40
CA ILE A 180 1.65 0.68 0.02
C ILE A 180 0.78 0.95 1.26
N TYR A 181 0.87 0.11 2.30
CA TYR A 181 0.17 0.36 3.56
C TYR A 181 0.62 1.67 4.23
N VAL A 182 1.89 2.05 4.03
CA VAL A 182 2.52 3.22 4.65
C VAL A 182 2.26 4.52 3.89
N GLY A 183 2.25 4.49 2.56
CA GLY A 183 2.38 5.66 1.70
C GLY A 183 1.20 6.64 1.68
N ILE A 184 0.09 6.33 2.36
CA ILE A 184 -1.19 7.04 2.21
C ILE A 184 -1.56 7.89 3.45
N GLY A 185 -0.73 7.89 4.50
CA GLY A 185 -0.91 8.75 5.67
C GLY A 185 -1.95 8.22 6.67
N GLU A 186 -2.68 9.11 7.35
CA GLU A 186 -3.60 8.73 8.44
C GLU A 186 -4.75 7.81 7.99
N GLY A 187 -5.21 7.93 6.73
CA GLY A 187 -6.29 7.11 6.17
C GLY A 187 -5.96 5.62 6.05
N SER A 188 -4.68 5.26 5.93
CA SER A 188 -4.23 3.86 5.85
C SER A 188 -3.70 3.30 7.18
N ARG A 189 -3.78 4.08 8.26
CA ARG A 189 -3.28 3.67 9.57
C ARG A 189 -3.96 2.40 10.07
N LYS A 190 -5.26 2.24 9.80
CA LYS A 190 -6.02 1.05 10.22
C LYS A 190 -5.41 -0.23 9.65
N TYR A 191 -5.25 -0.35 8.33
CA TYR A 191 -4.83 -1.64 7.78
C TYR A 191 -3.33 -1.85 7.95
N TYR A 192 -2.54 -0.79 8.13
CA TYR A 192 -1.15 -0.96 8.56
C TYR A 192 -1.07 -1.55 9.97
N VAL A 193 -1.88 -1.05 10.92
CA VAL A 193 -1.96 -1.62 12.28
C VAL A 193 -2.45 -3.07 12.23
N ASP A 194 -3.48 -3.36 11.43
CA ASP A 194 -4.00 -4.71 11.25
C ASP A 194 -2.93 -5.64 10.64
N PHE A 195 -2.12 -5.15 9.71
CA PHE A 195 -0.98 -5.87 9.15
C PHE A 195 0.11 -6.12 10.19
N GLU A 196 0.48 -5.12 10.99
CA GLU A 196 1.48 -5.26 12.05
C GLU A 196 1.06 -6.31 13.09
N GLU A 197 -0.21 -6.30 13.50
CA GLU A 197 -0.75 -7.29 14.42
C GLU A 197 -0.71 -8.71 13.82
N ALA A 198 -1.13 -8.85 12.57
CA ALA A 198 -1.09 -10.14 11.89
C ALA A 198 0.34 -10.66 11.69
N MET A 199 1.30 -9.77 11.40
CA MET A 199 2.72 -10.10 11.28
C MET A 199 3.28 -10.61 12.61
N MET A 200 2.93 -9.97 13.73
CA MET A 200 3.32 -10.43 15.07
C MET A 200 2.74 -11.82 15.38
N LYS A 201 1.45 -12.04 15.10
CA LYS A 201 0.79 -13.34 15.30
C LYS A 201 1.42 -14.45 14.44
N ALA A 202 1.65 -14.18 13.16
CA ALA A 202 2.28 -15.12 12.24
C ALA A 202 3.73 -15.45 12.67
N THR A 203 4.47 -14.46 13.14
CA THR A 203 5.83 -14.64 13.67
C THR A 203 5.84 -15.51 14.92
N THR A 204 4.94 -15.23 15.87
CA THR A 204 4.76 -16.04 17.09
C THR A 204 4.48 -17.49 16.74
N ALA A 205 3.51 -17.74 15.86
CA ALA A 205 3.15 -19.08 15.42
C ALA A 205 4.28 -19.80 14.65
N PHE A 206 5.10 -19.06 13.90
CA PHE A 206 6.26 -19.63 13.21
C PHE A 206 7.33 -20.10 14.21
N TYR A 207 7.76 -19.21 15.10
CA TYR A 207 8.84 -19.53 16.04
C TYR A 207 8.43 -20.49 17.15
N SER A 208 7.17 -20.46 17.60
CA SER A 208 6.64 -21.46 18.53
C SER A 208 6.74 -22.88 17.95
N ARG A 209 6.39 -23.08 16.66
CA ARG A 209 6.55 -24.37 15.98
C ARG A 209 8.01 -24.77 15.82
N LYS A 210 8.90 -23.84 15.43
CA LYS A 210 10.34 -24.10 15.31
C LYS A 210 10.98 -24.46 16.65
N ALA A 211 10.61 -23.77 17.72
CA ALA A 211 11.11 -24.04 19.06
C ALA A 211 10.75 -25.47 19.52
N LEU A 212 9.49 -25.89 19.35
CA LEU A 212 9.05 -27.24 19.70
C LEU A 212 9.80 -28.33 18.92
N ASP A 213 10.01 -28.12 17.62
CA ASP A 213 10.81 -29.02 16.78
C ASP A 213 12.27 -29.11 17.28
N TRP A 214 12.93 -27.96 17.50
CA TRP A 214 14.33 -27.95 17.90
C TRP A 214 14.56 -28.45 19.32
N ILE A 215 13.66 -28.15 20.27
CA ILE A 215 13.70 -28.69 21.64
C ILE A 215 13.55 -30.20 21.64
N THR A 216 12.86 -30.79 20.67
CA THR A 216 12.72 -32.25 20.58
C THR A 216 13.94 -32.87 19.90
N ASN A 217 14.42 -32.26 18.81
CA ASN A 217 15.30 -32.93 17.85
C ASN A 217 16.79 -32.54 17.91
N HIS A 218 17.18 -31.46 18.61
CA HIS A 218 18.57 -30.94 18.60
C HIS A 218 19.24 -31.05 19.96
N THR A 219 20.55 -30.81 20.11
CA THR A 219 21.17 -30.68 21.45
C THR A 219 20.89 -29.29 22.05
N TYR A 220 21.21 -29.06 23.33
CA TYR A 220 21.09 -27.71 23.91
C TYR A 220 22.02 -26.71 23.21
N GLN A 221 23.26 -27.11 22.91
CA GLN A 221 24.22 -26.26 22.20
C GLN A 221 23.72 -25.90 20.79
N ASP A 222 23.26 -26.90 20.02
CA ASP A 222 22.73 -26.66 18.67
C ASP A 222 21.48 -25.77 18.70
N TYR A 223 20.62 -25.96 19.70
CA TYR A 223 19.46 -25.11 19.90
C TYR A 223 19.87 -23.64 20.11
N MET A 224 20.82 -23.38 21.01
CA MET A 224 21.26 -22.02 21.30
C MET A 224 21.92 -21.34 20.10
N LEU A 225 22.70 -22.08 19.29
CA LEU A 225 23.26 -21.57 18.04
C LEU A 225 22.16 -21.19 17.04
N LYS A 226 21.14 -22.03 16.89
CA LYS A 226 19.98 -21.73 16.02
C LYS A 226 19.20 -20.51 16.49
N VAL A 227 19.02 -20.34 17.81
CA VAL A 227 18.37 -19.15 18.37
C VAL A 227 19.14 -17.88 18.03
N GLU A 228 20.46 -17.88 18.23
CA GLU A 228 21.31 -16.73 17.92
C GLU A 228 21.25 -16.38 16.42
N GLU A 229 21.37 -17.38 15.55
CA GLU A 229 21.25 -17.21 14.11
C GLU A 229 19.89 -16.61 13.73
N CYS A 230 18.79 -17.15 14.26
CA CYS A 230 17.44 -16.67 13.98
C CYS A 230 17.21 -15.23 14.43
N LEU A 231 17.70 -14.87 15.61
CA LEU A 231 17.58 -13.49 16.12
C LEU A 231 18.35 -12.51 15.22
N ASN A 232 19.54 -12.91 14.74
CA ASN A 232 20.34 -12.07 13.82
C ASN A 232 19.66 -11.94 12.45
N GLN A 233 19.15 -13.04 11.90
CA GLN A 233 18.41 -13.02 10.63
C GLN A 233 17.14 -12.18 10.73
N GLU A 234 16.36 -12.33 11.81
CA GLU A 234 15.12 -11.57 11.99
C GLU A 234 15.41 -10.08 12.18
N LYS A 235 16.46 -9.69 12.92
CA LYS A 235 16.91 -8.29 13.01
C LYS A 235 17.20 -7.69 11.63
N GLY A 236 17.85 -8.44 10.74
CA GLY A 236 18.07 -8.02 9.36
C GLY A 236 16.76 -7.88 8.59
N ARG A 237 15.91 -8.91 8.64
CA ARG A 237 14.63 -8.96 7.94
C ARG A 237 13.67 -7.83 8.33
N VAL A 238 13.48 -7.59 9.62
CA VAL A 238 12.62 -6.49 10.09
C VAL A 238 13.23 -5.13 9.74
N SER A 239 14.56 -5.05 9.64
CA SER A 239 15.23 -3.82 9.23
C SER A 239 14.96 -3.46 7.78
N ASP A 240 14.87 -4.48 6.92
CA ASP A 240 14.60 -4.35 5.48
C ASP A 240 13.14 -4.00 5.16
N TYR A 241 12.19 -4.42 6.02
CA TYR A 241 10.75 -4.38 5.72
C TYR A 241 9.91 -3.47 6.61
N LEU A 242 10.19 -3.39 7.91
CA LEU A 242 9.30 -2.74 8.89
C LEU A 242 9.80 -1.35 9.30
N LYS A 243 8.90 -0.56 9.91
CA LYS A 243 9.23 0.73 10.52
C LYS A 243 9.82 0.55 11.92
N PHE A 244 10.60 1.56 12.36
CA PHE A 244 11.41 1.54 13.59
C PHE A 244 10.71 0.94 14.82
N ARG A 245 9.45 1.33 15.10
CA ARG A 245 8.74 0.88 16.30
C ARG A 245 8.42 -0.62 16.29
N SER A 246 8.11 -1.17 15.11
CA SER A 246 7.69 -2.57 14.97
C SER A 246 8.87 -3.53 14.81
N LYS A 247 10.05 -3.00 14.49
CA LYS A 247 11.31 -3.77 14.49
C LYS A 247 11.61 -4.37 15.87
N TYR A 248 11.52 -3.56 16.92
CA TYR A 248 11.82 -4.01 18.28
C TYR A 248 10.81 -5.06 18.75
N ASN A 249 9.52 -4.80 18.53
CA ASN A 249 8.46 -5.72 18.95
C ASN A 249 8.61 -7.12 18.34
N VAL A 250 8.95 -7.21 17.05
CA VAL A 250 9.10 -8.51 16.39
C VAL A 250 10.30 -9.29 16.95
N VAL A 251 11.45 -8.65 17.15
CA VAL A 251 12.64 -9.32 17.70
C VAL A 251 12.41 -9.78 19.14
N GLU A 252 11.73 -8.98 19.96
CA GLU A 252 11.35 -9.37 21.32
C GLU A 252 10.40 -10.58 21.33
N ILE A 253 9.43 -10.64 20.41
CA ILE A 253 8.55 -11.81 20.24
C ILE A 253 9.38 -13.05 19.91
N VAL A 254 10.32 -12.96 18.96
CA VAL A 254 11.17 -14.12 18.62
C VAL A 254 11.98 -14.59 19.81
N GLN A 255 12.57 -13.66 20.56
CA GLN A 255 13.32 -13.99 21.77
C GLN A 255 12.44 -14.65 22.84
N HIS A 256 11.24 -14.11 23.06
CA HIS A 256 10.27 -14.65 23.99
C HIS A 256 9.88 -16.09 23.65
N GLU A 257 9.47 -16.33 22.40
CA GLU A 257 9.03 -17.66 21.94
C GLU A 257 10.16 -18.69 21.96
N LEU A 258 11.38 -18.30 21.58
CA LEU A 258 12.51 -19.23 21.54
C LEU A 258 13.14 -19.50 22.91
N LEU A 259 13.06 -18.58 23.87
CA LEU A 259 13.77 -18.72 25.15
C LEU A 259 12.82 -18.76 26.36
N VAL A 260 11.99 -17.73 26.50
CA VAL A 260 11.19 -17.51 27.72
C VAL A 260 10.11 -18.58 27.87
N VAL A 261 9.39 -18.88 26.80
CA VAL A 261 8.31 -19.90 26.79
C VAL A 261 8.83 -21.29 27.15
N HIS A 262 10.10 -21.57 26.88
CA HIS A 262 10.69 -22.90 27.00
C HIS A 262 11.79 -23.02 28.06
N VAL A 263 11.93 -22.03 28.94
CA VAL A 263 13.03 -21.93 29.91
C VAL A 263 13.23 -23.22 30.72
N SER A 264 12.17 -23.80 31.28
CA SER A 264 12.26 -25.02 32.09
C SER A 264 12.78 -26.22 31.29
N LYS A 265 12.30 -26.39 30.05
CA LYS A 265 12.75 -27.48 29.17
C LYS A 265 14.20 -27.30 28.73
N LEU A 266 14.62 -26.05 28.51
CA LEU A 266 16.00 -25.73 28.16
C LEU A 266 16.97 -25.99 29.33
N GLU A 267 16.56 -25.69 30.56
CA GLU A 267 17.34 -26.00 31.77
C GLU A 267 17.52 -27.50 31.98
N GLU A 268 16.44 -28.29 31.84
CA GLU A 268 16.50 -29.76 31.91
C GLU A 268 17.45 -30.33 30.86
N LYS A 269 17.33 -29.84 29.62
CA LYS A 269 18.15 -30.29 28.50
C LYS A 269 19.63 -29.94 28.67
N LYS A 270 19.92 -28.74 29.20
CA LYS A 270 21.27 -28.32 29.54
C LYS A 270 21.91 -29.26 30.56
N ARG A 271 21.20 -29.56 31.65
CA ARG A 271 21.68 -30.50 32.68
C ARG A 271 21.90 -31.91 32.13
N ALA A 272 20.98 -32.39 31.28
CA ALA A 272 21.11 -33.71 30.65
C ALA A 272 22.34 -33.79 29.74
N GLN A 273 22.64 -32.73 28.98
CA GLN A 273 23.83 -32.67 28.13
C GLN A 273 25.13 -32.57 28.95
N GLU A 274 25.16 -31.77 30.02
CA GLU A 274 26.31 -31.66 30.92
C GLU A 274 26.60 -32.97 31.67
N ALA A 275 25.56 -33.76 32.01
CA ALA A 275 25.72 -35.06 32.64
C ALA A 275 26.20 -36.16 31.68
N ALA A 276 26.10 -35.96 30.37
CA ALA A 276 26.49 -36.91 29.33
C ALA A 276 27.89 -36.62 28.73
N ALA A 277 28.49 -35.48 29.07
CA ALA A 277 29.82 -35.05 28.65
C ALA A 277 30.88 -35.41 29.70
#